data_AF-A0A212T210-F1
#
_entry.id   AF-A0A212T210-F1
#
_cell.length_a   1.000
_cell.length_b   1.000
_cell.length_c   1.000
_cell.angle_alpha   90.00
_cell.angle_beta   90.00
_cell.angle_gamma   90.00
#
_symmetry.space_group_name_H-M   'P 1'
#
loop_
_entity.id
_entity.type
_entity.pdbx_description
1 polymer ?
#
loop_
_entity_poly.entity_id
_entity_poly.type
_entity_poly.pdbx_seq_one_letter_code
_entity_poly.pdbx_strand_id
1 'polypeptide(L)'
;MNSGIPSLNIPAASEGSDISEITPAEGLRAVLDNLDALVYVSDFETHELLYMNAYGRRIWGSIDGKKCWEVLQNNASPCDFCTNHLLIDSEGNPSPPHIWEFQNRLDNRWYQCRDQATPWIDGRLVRLEIATDITDRKEMELALKEAHERARAAALEDDLTGLHNRRAFFELGNQLLKQTRRTGSPLAIIMFDLDHFKQINDNHGHDAGDEVLQHVGRVLESNVREADIAARIGGEEFAILLGDADAAQASELAERLLGVMHKTPVRYHDVRIRPTASFGISSLRPEEPNLENLLARADSAMYESKALGRGRVRVKP
;
A
#
# COMPACT_ATOMS: atom_id res chain seq x y z
N MET A 1 28.43 1.86 -4.07
CA MET A 1 29.14 2.99 -4.70
C MET A 1 28.95 4.19 -3.79
N ASN A 2 30.07 4.72 -3.25
CA ASN A 2 30.22 5.83 -2.31
C ASN A 2 28.97 6.35 -1.57
N SER A 3 28.65 5.67 -0.46
CA SER A 3 27.79 6.13 0.62
C SER A 3 28.59 6.96 1.63
N GLY A 4 28.92 8.19 1.26
CA GLY A 4 29.65 9.10 2.13
C GLY A 4 29.25 10.54 1.84
N ILE A 5 28.39 11.09 2.68
CA ILE A 5 28.30 12.54 2.86
C ILE A 5 29.73 13.02 3.12
N PRO A 6 30.25 14.03 2.39
CA PRO A 6 31.56 14.57 2.70
C PRO A 6 31.58 14.96 4.17
N SER A 7 32.52 14.40 4.91
CA SER A 7 32.78 14.75 6.30
C SER A 7 32.74 16.28 6.41
N LEU A 8 32.00 16.80 7.39
CA LEU A 8 31.99 18.21 7.79
C LEU A 8 33.43 18.62 8.13
N ASN A 9 34.19 18.98 7.09
CA ASN A 9 35.41 19.74 7.23
C ASN A 9 34.96 21.12 7.69
N ILE A 10 34.87 21.27 9.01
CA ILE A 10 35.18 22.56 9.64
C ILE A 10 36.50 22.97 9.00
N PRO A 11 36.60 24.10 8.28
CA PRO A 11 37.92 24.59 7.93
C PRO A 11 38.64 24.79 9.25
N ALA A 12 39.70 23.99 9.49
CA ALA A 12 40.61 24.26 10.58
C ALA A 12 40.97 25.74 10.46
N ALA A 13 40.72 26.50 11.53
CA ALA A 13 41.11 27.90 11.58
C ALA A 13 42.55 27.97 11.09
N SER A 14 42.79 28.73 10.01
CA SER A 14 44.16 29.04 9.60
C SER A 14 44.84 29.64 10.82
N GLU A 15 45.89 28.99 11.32
CA GLU A 15 46.72 29.51 12.41
C GLU A 15 47.11 30.95 12.05
N GLY A 16 46.53 31.92 12.76
CA GLY A 16 46.83 33.35 12.57
C GLY A 16 45.66 34.32 12.38
N SER A 17 44.38 33.93 12.47
CA SER A 17 43.29 34.91 12.50
C SER A 17 43.09 35.47 13.92
N ASP A 18 43.36 36.76 14.10
CA ASP A 18 43.15 37.50 15.34
C ASP A 18 41.68 37.39 15.79
N ILE A 19 41.43 36.74 16.94
CA ILE A 19 40.07 36.45 17.45
C ILE A 19 39.40 37.73 18.01
N SER A 20 40.07 38.88 17.94
CA SER A 20 39.65 40.13 18.57
C SER A 20 38.60 40.96 17.80
N GLU A 21 38.18 40.56 16.59
CA GLU A 21 37.26 41.38 15.77
C GLU A 21 36.12 40.59 15.09
N ILE A 22 35.61 39.51 15.68
CA ILE A 22 34.40 38.84 15.14
C ILE A 22 33.15 39.62 15.57
N THR A 23 32.41 40.17 14.62
CA THR A 23 31.14 40.83 14.91
C THR A 23 30.03 39.81 15.23
N PRO A 24 29.02 40.17 16.05
CA PRO A 24 27.88 39.28 16.30
C PRO A 24 27.15 38.81 15.04
N ALA A 25 27.14 39.63 13.97
CA ALA A 25 26.53 39.30 12.69
C ALA A 25 27.32 38.21 11.94
N GLU A 26 28.66 38.29 11.94
CA GLU A 26 29.52 37.26 11.35
C GLU A 26 29.39 35.94 12.11
N GLY A 27 29.35 36.00 13.45
CA GLY A 27 29.09 34.84 14.29
C GLY A 27 27.76 34.15 13.97
N LEU A 28 26.66 34.92 13.89
CA LEU A 28 25.34 34.38 13.56
C LEU A 28 25.30 33.78 12.15
N ARG A 29 25.91 34.45 11.16
CA ARG A 29 26.00 33.93 9.79
C ARG A 29 26.76 32.60 9.76
N ALA A 30 27.86 32.48 10.51
CA ALA A 30 28.61 31.22 10.60
C ALA A 30 27.75 30.10 11.19
N VAL A 31 26.92 30.38 12.20
CA VAL A 31 25.96 29.39 12.74
C VAL A 31 24.96 28.95 11.65
N LEU A 32 24.33 29.91 10.97
CA LEU A 32 23.32 29.60 9.94
C LEU A 32 23.91 28.86 8.73
N ASP A 33 25.13 29.19 8.33
CA ASP A 33 25.84 28.56 7.20
C ASP A 33 26.27 27.11 7.49
N ASN A 34 26.33 26.70 8.77
CA ASN A 34 26.64 25.33 9.22
C ASN A 34 25.41 24.47 9.54
N LEU A 35 24.20 25.01 9.42
CA LEU A 35 22.99 24.19 9.56
C LEU A 35 22.90 23.20 8.40
N ASP A 36 22.53 21.96 8.72
CA ASP A 36 22.16 20.94 7.73
C ASP A 36 20.70 21.11 7.28
N ALA A 37 20.36 22.34 6.93
CA ALA A 37 19.05 22.77 6.47
C ALA A 37 19.20 24.04 5.63
N LEU A 38 18.34 24.18 4.63
CA LEU A 38 18.16 25.45 3.94
C LEU A 38 17.55 26.44 4.92
N VAL A 39 18.16 27.62 5.03
CA VAL A 39 17.54 28.78 5.67
C VAL A 39 17.50 29.89 4.65
N TYR A 40 16.31 30.40 4.35
CA TYR A 40 16.18 31.58 3.50
C TYR A 40 15.16 32.57 4.07
N VAL A 41 15.34 33.83 3.69
CA VAL A 41 14.39 34.90 3.94
C VAL A 41 14.00 35.51 2.60
N SER A 42 12.70 35.71 2.39
CA SER A 42 12.19 36.49 1.27
C SER A 42 11.27 37.61 1.73
N ASP A 43 11.24 38.70 1.00
CA ASP A 43 10.23 39.74 1.16
C ASP A 43 8.82 39.13 1.03
N PHE A 44 7.91 39.48 1.92
CA PHE A 44 6.61 38.82 1.99
C PHE A 44 5.70 39.19 0.81
N GLU A 45 5.82 40.41 0.29
CA GLU A 45 5.00 40.92 -0.82
C GLU A 45 5.67 40.66 -2.17
N THR A 46 6.94 41.06 -2.31
CA THR A 46 7.64 40.99 -3.61
C THR A 46 8.22 39.61 -3.91
N HIS A 47 8.37 38.78 -2.85
CA HIS A 47 9.00 37.46 -2.86
C HIS A 47 10.48 37.47 -3.22
N GLU A 48 11.12 38.65 -3.23
CA GLU A 48 12.55 38.80 -3.43
C GLU A 48 13.32 38.09 -2.32
N LEU A 49 14.31 37.27 -2.67
CA LEU A 49 15.17 36.60 -1.70
C LEU A 49 16.14 37.61 -1.09
N LEU A 50 16.00 37.83 0.22
CA LEU A 50 16.82 38.77 1.00
C LEU A 50 18.02 38.07 1.66
N TYR A 51 17.88 36.79 1.99
CA TYR A 51 18.93 35.98 2.59
C TYR A 51 18.76 34.51 2.19
N MET A 52 19.88 33.82 2.07
CA MET A 52 19.95 32.36 1.97
C MET A 52 21.24 31.92 2.64
N ASN A 53 21.26 30.84 3.40
CA ASN A 53 22.50 30.33 4.01
C ASN A 53 23.40 29.61 2.98
N ALA A 54 24.64 29.29 3.36
CA ALA A 54 25.60 28.62 2.51
C ALA A 54 25.12 27.22 2.08
N TYR A 55 24.39 26.52 2.95
CA TYR A 55 23.73 25.27 2.59
C TYR A 55 22.85 25.44 1.35
N GLY A 56 21.93 26.40 1.38
CA GLY A 56 21.05 26.69 0.25
C GLY A 56 21.79 27.13 -1.01
N ARG A 57 22.73 28.08 -0.89
CA ARG A 57 23.48 28.61 -2.04
C ARG A 57 24.31 27.54 -2.77
N ARG A 58 24.75 26.48 -2.08
CA ARG A 58 25.44 25.34 -2.72
C ARG A 58 24.52 24.52 -3.63
N ILE A 59 23.23 24.47 -3.31
CA ILE A 59 22.24 23.67 -4.04
C ILE A 59 21.58 24.51 -5.13
N TRP A 60 21.12 25.72 -4.80
CA TRP A 60 20.31 26.57 -5.69
C TRP A 60 21.04 27.79 -6.29
N GLY A 61 22.29 28.06 -5.87
CA GLY A 61 23.11 29.14 -6.44
C GLY A 61 22.83 30.53 -5.85
N SER A 62 23.11 31.59 -6.63
CA SER A 62 22.96 32.98 -6.19
C SER A 62 21.51 33.47 -6.22
N ILE A 63 21.19 34.34 -5.27
CA ILE A 63 19.88 34.94 -5.01
C ILE A 63 19.74 36.38 -5.53
N ASP A 64 20.80 36.99 -6.06
CA ASP A 64 20.88 38.44 -6.35
C ASP A 64 19.72 38.95 -7.23
N GLY A 65 18.80 39.72 -6.62
CA GLY A 65 17.64 40.32 -7.28
C GLY A 65 16.58 39.32 -7.75
N LYS A 66 16.65 38.06 -7.30
CA LYS A 66 15.74 36.99 -7.71
C LYS A 66 14.67 36.71 -6.68
N LYS A 67 13.55 36.17 -7.14
CA LYS A 67 12.44 35.75 -6.31
C LYS A 67 12.55 34.29 -5.90
N CYS A 68 11.90 33.94 -4.79
CA CYS A 68 12.00 32.60 -4.20
C CYS A 68 11.63 31.49 -5.19
N TRP A 69 10.56 31.65 -5.97
CA TRP A 69 10.11 30.64 -6.93
C TRP A 69 11.03 30.50 -8.16
N GLU A 70 11.78 31.55 -8.53
CA GLU A 70 12.73 31.50 -9.64
C GLU A 70 13.94 30.64 -9.25
N VAL A 71 14.41 30.79 -8.01
CA VAL A 71 15.61 30.11 -7.51
C VAL A 71 15.29 28.70 -7.02
N LEU A 72 14.26 28.54 -6.19
CA LEU A 72 13.98 27.30 -5.48
C LEU A 72 13.12 26.32 -6.30
N GLN A 73 12.37 26.83 -7.29
CA GLN A 73 11.37 26.05 -8.03
C GLN A 73 11.45 26.21 -9.56
N ASN A 74 12.32 27.09 -10.08
CA ASN A 74 12.48 27.38 -11.51
C ASN A 74 11.15 27.76 -12.19
N ASN A 75 10.28 28.48 -11.47
CA ASN A 75 8.99 28.93 -11.96
C ASN A 75 9.07 30.36 -12.53
N ALA A 76 8.11 30.72 -13.39
CA ALA A 76 7.96 32.09 -13.90
C ALA A 76 7.03 32.96 -13.03
N SER A 77 6.26 32.35 -12.13
CA SER A 77 5.27 32.98 -11.26
C SER A 77 5.32 32.37 -9.86
N PRO A 78 4.67 32.99 -8.85
CA PRO A 78 4.52 32.38 -7.53
C PRO A 78 3.99 30.95 -7.62
N CYS A 79 4.47 30.08 -6.75
CA CYS A 79 4.07 28.67 -6.73
C CYS A 79 2.60 28.51 -6.36
N ASP A 80 1.89 27.59 -7.03
CA ASP A 80 0.50 27.24 -6.68
C ASP A 80 0.36 26.68 -5.26
N PHE A 81 1.45 26.15 -4.71
CA PHE A 81 1.54 25.61 -3.35
C PHE A 81 2.14 26.61 -2.35
N CYS A 82 2.26 27.90 -2.70
CA CYS A 82 2.82 28.91 -1.80
C CYS A 82 1.98 29.06 -0.52
N THR A 83 2.63 28.92 0.63
CA THR A 83 2.00 28.95 1.95
C THR A 83 1.87 30.34 2.56
N ASN A 84 2.27 31.42 1.86
CA ASN A 84 2.24 32.79 2.44
C ASN A 84 0.87 33.17 3.04
N HIS A 85 -0.22 32.75 2.40
CA HIS A 85 -1.59 32.98 2.88
C HIS A 85 -1.90 32.31 4.23
N LEU A 86 -1.09 31.33 4.68
CA LEU A 86 -1.21 30.64 5.97
C LEU A 86 -0.33 31.26 7.06
N LEU A 87 0.58 32.17 6.70
CA LEU A 87 1.58 32.73 7.62
C LEU A 87 1.11 34.02 8.30
N ILE A 88 -0.06 34.54 7.91
CA ILE A 88 -0.68 35.74 8.47
C ILE A 88 -2.15 35.50 8.76
N ASP A 89 -2.68 36.23 9.74
CA ASP A 89 -4.12 36.24 10.03
C ASP A 89 -4.90 37.22 9.12
N SER A 90 -6.20 37.36 9.36
CA SER A 90 -7.07 38.29 8.61
C SER A 90 -6.73 39.76 8.79
N GLU A 91 -5.97 40.11 9.84
CA GLU A 91 -5.53 41.47 10.14
C GLU A 91 -4.12 41.75 9.59
N GLY A 92 -3.47 40.75 8.99
CA GLY A 92 -2.12 40.83 8.45
C GLY A 92 -1.01 40.60 9.48
N ASN A 93 -1.34 40.14 10.69
CA ASN A 93 -0.35 39.85 11.72
C ASN A 93 0.25 38.44 11.52
N PRO A 94 1.55 38.23 11.89
CA PRO A 94 2.17 36.91 11.83
C PRO A 94 1.41 35.84 12.61
N SER A 95 1.13 34.71 11.93
CA SER A 95 0.60 33.49 12.54
C SER A 95 1.70 32.57 13.07
N PRO A 96 1.38 31.55 13.89
CA PRO A 96 2.34 30.52 14.27
C PRO A 96 2.99 29.83 13.06
N PRO A 97 4.20 29.28 13.21
CA PRO A 97 4.90 28.65 12.09
C PRO A 97 4.09 27.54 11.43
N HIS A 98 4.04 27.55 10.11
CA HIS A 98 3.42 26.49 9.32
C HIS A 98 4.47 25.42 8.98
N ILE A 99 4.20 24.18 9.39
CA ILE A 99 5.10 23.04 9.15
C ILE A 99 4.44 22.12 8.12
N TRP A 100 5.16 21.81 7.06
CA TRP A 100 4.66 21.00 5.97
C TRP A 100 5.80 20.23 5.29
N GLU A 101 5.44 19.21 4.52
CA GLU A 101 6.39 18.38 3.79
C GLU A 101 6.06 18.43 2.31
N PHE A 102 7.08 18.60 1.47
CA PHE A 102 6.90 18.56 0.04
C PHE A 102 8.10 17.91 -0.64
N GLN A 103 7.85 17.30 -1.80
CA GLN A 103 8.91 16.86 -2.68
C GLN A 103 9.22 17.97 -3.67
N ASN A 104 10.43 18.49 -3.61
CA ASN A 104 10.89 19.49 -4.56
C ASN A 104 11.11 18.83 -5.92
N ARG A 105 10.52 19.41 -6.96
CA ARG A 105 10.53 18.86 -8.31
C ARG A 105 11.86 19.09 -9.05
N LEU A 106 12.69 20.01 -8.57
CA LEU A 106 13.97 20.32 -9.20
C LEU A 106 15.06 19.32 -8.82
N ASP A 107 15.14 18.96 -7.55
CA ASP A 107 16.16 18.05 -7.03
C ASP A 107 15.62 16.65 -6.68
N ASN A 108 14.29 16.45 -6.79
CA ASN A 108 13.57 15.23 -6.41
C ASN A 108 13.70 14.85 -4.93
N ARG A 109 14.12 15.78 -4.07
CA ARG A 109 14.31 15.56 -2.64
C ARG A 109 13.07 15.97 -1.84
N TRP A 110 12.89 15.32 -0.70
CA TRP A 110 11.82 15.67 0.23
C TRP A 110 12.33 16.66 1.27
N TYR A 111 11.57 17.71 1.50
CA TYR A 111 11.86 18.71 2.51
C TYR A 111 10.74 18.82 3.52
N GLN A 112 11.10 18.90 4.81
CA GLN A 112 10.21 19.40 5.85
C GLN A 112 10.50 20.90 6.00
N CYS A 113 9.51 21.71 5.64
CA CYS A 113 9.59 23.16 5.68
C CYS A 113 8.89 23.67 6.93
N ARG A 114 9.54 24.61 7.59
CA ARG A 114 8.97 25.42 8.66
C ARG A 114 8.99 26.86 8.22
N ASP A 115 7.82 27.37 7.91
CA ASP A 115 7.62 28.70 7.37
C ASP A 115 7.04 29.61 8.45
N GLN A 116 7.49 30.85 8.50
CA GLN A 116 6.88 31.86 9.37
C GLN A 116 7.00 33.24 8.75
N ALA A 117 5.98 34.07 8.97
CA ALA A 117 6.08 35.50 8.73
C ALA A 117 6.75 36.16 9.95
N THR A 118 7.64 37.12 9.73
CA THR A 118 8.27 37.86 10.83
C THR A 118 8.63 39.29 10.41
N PRO A 119 8.57 40.28 11.31
CA PRO A 119 9.03 41.62 11.01
C PRO A 119 10.54 41.65 10.72
N TRP A 120 10.93 42.37 9.69
CA TRP A 120 12.32 42.63 9.35
C TRP A 120 12.87 43.84 10.13
N ILE A 121 14.18 44.09 10.01
CA ILE A 121 14.86 45.19 10.71
C ILE A 121 14.32 46.58 10.36
N ASP A 122 13.68 46.73 9.20
CA ASP A 122 13.06 47.98 8.72
C ASP A 122 11.53 47.99 8.90
N GLY A 123 10.97 46.98 9.57
CA GLY A 123 9.55 46.87 9.86
C GLY A 123 8.71 46.22 8.76
N ARG A 124 9.27 45.94 7.58
CA ARG A 124 8.54 45.19 6.54
C ARG A 124 8.31 43.74 7.00
N LEU A 125 7.29 43.09 6.47
CA LEU A 125 7.07 41.67 6.73
C LEU A 125 7.95 40.83 5.80
N VAL A 126 8.58 39.79 6.33
CA VAL A 126 9.33 38.80 5.54
C VAL A 126 8.86 37.39 5.85
N ARG A 127 9.04 36.49 4.89
CA ARG A 127 8.96 35.04 5.09
C ARG A 127 10.33 34.52 5.49
N LEU A 128 10.42 33.84 6.62
CA LEU A 128 11.56 33.00 6.99
C LEU A 128 11.14 31.54 6.81
N GLU A 129 11.95 30.77 6.09
CA GLU A 129 11.78 29.34 5.96
C GLU A 129 13.05 28.61 6.40
N ILE A 130 12.85 27.52 7.14
CA ILE A 130 13.86 26.51 7.40
C ILE A 130 13.37 25.21 6.76
N ALA A 131 14.10 24.71 5.76
CA ALA A 131 13.77 23.47 5.06
C ALA A 131 14.86 22.41 5.32
N THR A 132 14.46 21.36 6.02
CA THR A 132 15.34 20.21 6.34
C THR A 132 15.08 19.09 5.34
N ASP A 133 16.15 18.54 4.78
CA ASP A 133 16.06 17.36 3.91
C ASP A 133 15.63 16.12 4.73
N ILE A 134 14.55 15.49 4.29
CA ILE A 134 13.94 14.31 4.91
C ILE A 134 13.82 13.15 3.90
N THR A 135 14.59 13.20 2.81
CA THR A 135 14.53 12.21 1.72
C THR A 135 14.72 10.79 2.23
N ASP A 136 15.81 10.53 2.97
CA ASP A 136 16.11 9.21 3.52
C ASP A 136 14.97 8.69 4.40
N ARG A 137 14.37 9.57 5.23
CA ARG A 137 13.23 9.21 6.07
C ARG A 137 12.01 8.82 5.22
N LYS A 138 11.72 9.57 4.16
CA LYS A 138 10.58 9.31 3.27
C LYS A 138 10.75 8.04 2.46
N GLU A 139 11.95 7.78 1.96
CA GLU A 139 12.27 6.54 1.25
C GLU A 139 12.10 5.32 2.17
N MET A 140 12.58 5.40 3.41
CA MET A 140 12.39 4.33 4.41
C MET A 140 10.91 4.13 4.76
N GLU A 141 10.15 5.20 4.94
CA GLU A 141 8.70 5.15 5.22
C GLU A 141 7.94 4.43 4.09
N LEU A 142 8.23 4.79 2.83
CA LEU A 142 7.62 4.16 1.67
C LEU A 142 8.02 2.68 1.55
N ALA A 143 9.31 2.36 1.68
CA ALA A 143 9.80 0.99 1.61
C ALA A 143 9.19 0.10 2.70
N LEU A 144 9.03 0.63 3.91
CA LEU A 144 8.36 -0.08 5.00
C LEU A 144 6.89 -0.35 4.68
N LYS A 145 6.18 0.65 4.13
CA LYS A 145 4.78 0.49 3.72
C LYS A 145 4.62 -0.60 2.66
N GLU A 146 5.45 -0.56 1.62
CA GLU A 146 5.43 -1.58 0.55
C GLU A 146 5.80 -2.97 1.07
N ALA A 147 6.77 -3.07 1.97
CA ALA A 147 7.15 -4.35 2.59
C ALA A 147 6.00 -4.90 3.45
N HIS A 148 5.31 -4.04 4.19
CA HIS A 148 4.16 -4.42 5.00
C HIS A 148 2.98 -4.87 4.13
N GLU A 149 2.67 -4.16 3.05
CA GLU A 149 1.63 -4.57 2.09
C GLU A 149 1.95 -5.92 1.43
N ARG A 150 3.19 -6.12 0.97
CA ARG A 150 3.65 -7.40 0.43
C ARG A 150 3.59 -8.53 1.45
N ALA A 151 4.05 -8.29 2.68
CA ALA A 151 3.97 -9.28 3.76
C ALA A 151 2.52 -9.63 4.10
N ARG A 152 1.59 -8.66 4.03
CA ARG A 152 0.17 -8.88 4.27
C ARG A 152 -0.46 -9.70 3.15
N ALA A 153 -0.17 -9.39 1.89
CA ALA A 153 -0.64 -10.16 0.73
C ALA A 153 -0.12 -11.61 0.79
N ALA A 154 1.19 -11.79 0.95
CA ALA A 154 1.81 -13.12 1.08
C ALA A 154 1.26 -13.93 2.26
N ALA A 155 0.76 -13.26 3.30
CA ALA A 155 0.19 -13.96 4.45
C ALA A 155 -1.31 -14.26 4.29
N LEU A 156 -2.00 -13.72 3.29
CA LEU A 156 -3.45 -13.92 3.06
C LEU A 156 -3.78 -14.60 1.73
N GLU A 157 -2.83 -14.72 0.83
CA GLU A 157 -3.00 -15.40 -0.46
C GLU A 157 -2.30 -16.77 -0.46
N ASP A 158 -2.76 -17.65 -1.35
CA ASP A 158 -2.11 -18.90 -1.70
C ASP A 158 -1.19 -18.64 -2.90
N ASP A 159 0.13 -18.77 -2.69
CA ASP A 159 1.16 -18.43 -3.68
C ASP A 159 0.98 -19.13 -5.03
N LEU A 160 0.37 -20.32 -5.03
CA LEU A 160 0.18 -21.08 -6.26
C LEU A 160 -1.01 -20.59 -7.06
N THR A 161 -2.16 -20.38 -6.42
CA THR A 161 -3.43 -20.10 -7.10
C THR A 161 -3.81 -18.63 -7.16
N GLY A 162 -3.18 -17.78 -6.34
CA GLY A 162 -3.52 -16.37 -6.17
C GLY A 162 -4.83 -16.13 -5.42
N LEU A 163 -5.55 -17.18 -5.02
CA LEU A 163 -6.74 -17.07 -4.19
C LEU A 163 -6.37 -16.76 -2.74
N HIS A 164 -7.37 -16.45 -1.92
CA HIS A 164 -7.17 -16.42 -0.48
C HIS A 164 -6.66 -17.77 0.05
N ASN A 165 -5.76 -17.74 1.02
CA ASN A 165 -5.36 -18.95 1.73
C ASN A 165 -6.34 -19.27 2.87
N ARG A 166 -6.15 -20.43 3.51
CA ARG A 166 -6.96 -20.86 4.66
C ARG A 166 -7.06 -19.81 5.76
N ARG A 167 -5.99 -19.07 6.07
CA ARG A 167 -6.00 -18.05 7.13
C ARG A 167 -6.94 -16.91 6.75
N ALA A 168 -6.80 -16.38 5.54
CA ALA A 168 -7.67 -15.33 5.02
C ALA A 168 -9.13 -15.77 4.94
N PHE A 169 -9.40 -17.01 4.53
CA PHE A 169 -10.74 -17.57 4.51
C PHE A 169 -11.45 -17.44 5.87
N PHE A 170 -10.79 -17.84 6.95
CA PHE A 170 -11.36 -17.73 8.30
C PHE A 170 -11.40 -16.29 8.81
N GLU A 171 -10.39 -15.48 8.55
CA GLU A 171 -10.37 -14.07 8.99
C GLU A 171 -11.49 -13.26 8.33
N LEU A 172 -11.59 -13.30 6.99
CA LEU A 172 -12.61 -12.60 6.21
C LEU A 172 -13.98 -13.23 6.43
N GLY A 173 -14.07 -14.56 6.48
CA GLY A 173 -15.33 -15.26 6.65
C GLY A 173 -15.98 -15.01 8.02
N ASN A 174 -15.18 -14.87 9.09
CA ASN A 174 -15.70 -14.48 10.39
C ASN A 174 -16.21 -13.03 10.43
N GLN A 175 -15.63 -12.13 9.62
CA GLN A 175 -16.16 -10.77 9.47
C GLN A 175 -17.51 -10.80 8.73
N LEU A 176 -17.59 -11.53 7.62
CA LEU A 176 -18.81 -11.69 6.84
C LEU A 176 -19.92 -12.34 7.68
N LEU A 177 -19.63 -13.40 8.44
CA LEU A 177 -20.59 -14.05 9.34
C LEU A 177 -21.18 -13.07 10.38
N LYS A 178 -20.35 -12.20 10.98
CA LYS A 178 -20.82 -11.17 11.92
C LYS A 178 -21.75 -10.17 11.23
N GLN A 179 -21.42 -9.76 10.01
CA GLN A 179 -22.25 -8.87 9.22
C GLN A 179 -23.60 -9.50 8.87
N THR A 180 -23.59 -10.72 8.33
CA THR A 180 -24.80 -11.51 8.01
C THR A 180 -25.72 -11.65 9.21
N ARG A 181 -25.18 -11.96 10.40
CA ARG A 181 -26.00 -12.05 11.62
C ARG A 181 -26.65 -10.74 12.02
N ARG A 182 -25.99 -9.61 11.76
CA ARG A 182 -26.54 -8.29 12.06
C ARG A 182 -27.64 -7.90 11.08
N THR A 183 -27.52 -8.27 9.81
CA THR A 183 -28.49 -7.91 8.76
C THR A 183 -29.61 -8.93 8.60
N GLY A 184 -29.43 -10.16 9.09
CA GLY A 184 -30.36 -11.27 8.85
C GLY A 184 -30.28 -11.82 7.42
N SER A 185 -29.23 -11.46 6.67
CA SER A 185 -29.00 -11.95 5.30
C SER A 185 -28.72 -13.45 5.28
N PRO A 186 -28.95 -14.15 4.15
CA PRO A 186 -28.48 -15.52 3.98
C PRO A 186 -26.94 -15.56 3.78
N LEU A 187 -26.33 -16.67 4.17
CA LEU A 187 -24.91 -16.96 3.96
C LEU A 187 -24.80 -18.44 3.60
N ALA A 188 -24.07 -18.75 2.53
CA ALA A 188 -23.84 -20.11 2.09
C ALA A 188 -22.35 -20.37 1.88
N ILE A 189 -21.93 -21.61 2.09
CA ILE A 189 -20.57 -22.04 1.79
C ILE A 189 -20.61 -23.17 0.76
N ILE A 190 -19.62 -23.16 -0.10
CA ILE A 190 -19.29 -24.26 -1.00
C ILE A 190 -17.90 -24.75 -0.59
N MET A 191 -17.75 -26.04 -0.33
CA MET A 191 -16.44 -26.68 -0.23
C MET A 191 -16.31 -27.74 -1.32
N PHE A 192 -15.16 -27.80 -1.97
CA PHE A 192 -14.94 -28.78 -3.02
C PHE A 192 -13.49 -29.22 -3.09
N ASP A 193 -13.31 -30.40 -3.67
CA ASP A 193 -12.03 -31.07 -3.83
C ASP A 193 -11.93 -31.60 -5.26
N LEU A 194 -10.74 -31.48 -5.84
CA LEU A 194 -10.49 -31.96 -7.20
C LEU A 194 -10.43 -33.48 -7.23
N ASP A 195 -11.34 -34.05 -8.01
CA ASP A 195 -11.46 -35.49 -8.15
C ASP A 195 -10.22 -36.07 -8.83
N HIS A 196 -9.71 -37.17 -8.28
CA HIS A 196 -8.56 -37.90 -8.84
C HIS A 196 -7.28 -37.05 -8.95
N PHE A 197 -7.14 -35.97 -8.18
CA PHE A 197 -5.97 -35.08 -8.25
C PHE A 197 -4.64 -35.81 -8.04
N LYS A 198 -4.59 -36.76 -7.10
CA LYS A 198 -3.42 -37.63 -6.92
C LYS A 198 -3.05 -38.40 -8.19
N GLN A 199 -4.03 -38.90 -8.96
CA GLN A 199 -3.76 -39.62 -10.21
C GLN A 199 -3.21 -38.68 -11.30
N ILE A 200 -3.63 -37.41 -11.29
CA ILE A 200 -3.07 -36.40 -12.19
C ILE A 200 -1.58 -36.21 -11.88
N ASN A 201 -1.23 -36.05 -10.59
CA ASN A 201 0.17 -35.93 -10.15
C ASN A 201 0.98 -37.19 -10.48
N ASP A 202 0.43 -38.37 -10.20
CA ASP A 202 1.11 -39.65 -10.42
C ASP A 202 1.37 -39.90 -11.93
N ASN A 203 0.45 -39.48 -12.82
CA ASN A 203 0.55 -39.71 -14.26
C ASN A 203 1.32 -38.62 -15.03
N HIS A 204 1.31 -37.37 -14.54
CA HIS A 204 1.81 -36.21 -15.30
C HIS A 204 2.84 -35.36 -14.53
N GLY A 205 3.14 -35.70 -13.27
CA GLY A 205 4.05 -34.96 -12.40
C GLY A 205 3.35 -33.85 -11.61
N HIS A 206 4.01 -33.38 -10.55
CA HIS A 206 3.49 -32.34 -9.67
C HIS A 206 3.28 -31.00 -10.40
N ASP A 207 4.16 -30.64 -11.31
CA ASP A 207 4.03 -29.42 -12.13
C ASP A 207 2.71 -29.40 -12.93
N ALA A 208 2.25 -30.56 -13.41
CA ALA A 208 0.95 -30.68 -14.08
C ALA A 208 -0.22 -30.49 -13.11
N GLY A 209 -0.09 -30.99 -11.88
CA GLY A 209 -1.04 -30.75 -10.80
C GLY A 209 -1.12 -29.27 -10.41
N ASP A 210 0.02 -28.60 -10.34
CA ASP A 210 0.13 -27.19 -10.04
C ASP A 210 -0.57 -26.33 -11.11
N GLU A 211 -0.40 -26.67 -12.39
CA GLU A 211 -1.15 -26.05 -13.50
C GLU A 211 -2.67 -26.29 -13.40
N VAL A 212 -3.08 -27.45 -12.90
CA VAL A 212 -4.50 -27.74 -12.63
C VAL A 212 -5.04 -26.87 -11.50
N LEU A 213 -4.29 -26.74 -10.40
CA LEU A 213 -4.68 -25.89 -9.27
C LEU A 213 -4.75 -24.42 -9.67
N GLN A 214 -3.76 -23.93 -10.41
CA GLN A 214 -3.75 -22.58 -10.97
C GLN A 214 -4.92 -22.33 -11.92
N HIS A 215 -5.25 -23.30 -12.76
CA HIS A 215 -6.41 -23.21 -13.63
C HIS A 215 -7.71 -23.08 -12.84
N VAL A 216 -7.88 -23.88 -11.78
CA VAL A 216 -9.03 -23.79 -10.87
C VAL A 216 -9.07 -22.44 -10.16
N GLY A 217 -7.92 -21.91 -9.73
CA GLY A 217 -7.78 -20.55 -9.20
C GLY A 217 -8.36 -19.50 -10.13
N ARG A 218 -7.91 -19.49 -11.39
CA ARG A 218 -8.42 -18.56 -12.44
C ARG A 218 -9.92 -18.74 -12.72
N VAL A 219 -10.41 -19.98 -12.70
CA VAL A 219 -11.85 -20.27 -12.87
C VAL A 219 -12.64 -19.65 -11.72
N LEU A 220 -12.18 -19.79 -10.48
CA LEU A 220 -12.82 -19.17 -9.32
C LEU A 220 -12.79 -17.65 -9.39
N GLU A 221 -11.62 -17.06 -9.62
CA GLU A 221 -11.43 -15.61 -9.74
C GLU A 221 -12.36 -14.97 -10.79
N SER A 222 -12.57 -15.65 -11.94
CA SER A 222 -13.42 -15.14 -13.02
C SER A 222 -14.92 -15.34 -12.81
N ASN A 223 -15.35 -16.17 -11.85
CA ASN A 223 -16.75 -16.57 -11.70
C ASN A 223 -17.35 -16.23 -10.32
N VAL A 224 -16.50 -16.00 -9.32
CA VAL A 224 -16.89 -15.59 -7.96
C VAL A 224 -16.88 -14.06 -7.90
N ARG A 225 -17.85 -13.47 -7.18
CA ARG A 225 -17.95 -12.02 -7.05
C ARG A 225 -16.89 -11.50 -6.10
N GLU A 226 -16.46 -10.25 -6.28
CA GLU A 226 -15.50 -9.60 -5.37
C GLU A 226 -15.99 -9.54 -3.90
N ALA A 227 -17.31 -9.49 -3.70
CA ALA A 227 -17.91 -9.50 -2.36
C ALA A 227 -17.91 -10.89 -1.68
N ASP A 228 -17.67 -11.96 -2.44
CA ASP A 228 -17.60 -13.34 -1.95
C ASP A 228 -16.13 -13.74 -1.73
N ILE A 229 -15.90 -14.74 -0.88
CA ILE A 229 -14.54 -15.16 -0.50
C ILE A 229 -14.24 -16.51 -1.14
N ALA A 230 -13.38 -16.54 -2.16
CA ALA A 230 -12.83 -17.78 -2.72
C ALA A 230 -11.43 -18.06 -2.17
N ALA A 231 -11.19 -19.28 -1.69
CA ALA A 231 -9.94 -19.65 -1.05
C ALA A 231 -9.51 -21.08 -1.39
N ARG A 232 -8.19 -21.31 -1.37
CA ARG A 232 -7.60 -22.65 -1.29
C ARG A 232 -7.32 -22.98 0.17
N ILE A 233 -7.96 -24.05 0.67
CA ILE A 233 -7.87 -24.45 2.08
C ILE A 233 -6.61 -25.29 2.33
N GLY A 234 -6.17 -26.06 1.33
CA GLY A 234 -4.93 -26.84 1.36
C GLY A 234 -4.99 -27.98 0.35
N GLY A 235 -3.84 -28.43 -0.17
CA GLY A 235 -3.79 -29.51 -1.15
C GLY A 235 -4.67 -29.21 -2.38
N GLU A 236 -5.61 -30.08 -2.68
CA GLU A 236 -6.62 -29.95 -3.74
C GLU A 236 -7.98 -29.40 -3.28
N GLU A 237 -8.06 -28.90 -2.04
CA GLU A 237 -9.30 -28.43 -1.40
C GLU A 237 -9.48 -26.92 -1.52
N PHE A 238 -10.67 -26.52 -1.93
CA PHE A 238 -11.09 -25.13 -2.13
C PHE A 238 -12.41 -24.85 -1.40
N ALA A 239 -12.59 -23.61 -0.96
CA ALA A 239 -13.84 -23.16 -0.36
C ALA A 239 -14.27 -21.80 -0.93
N ILE A 240 -15.58 -21.58 -0.97
CA ILE A 240 -16.20 -20.33 -1.38
C ILE A 240 -17.23 -19.96 -0.32
N LEU A 241 -17.12 -18.78 0.27
CA LEU A 241 -18.13 -18.23 1.16
C LEU A 241 -18.92 -17.14 0.45
N LEU A 242 -20.24 -17.30 0.38
CA LEU A 242 -21.14 -16.47 -0.40
C LEU A 242 -21.99 -15.60 0.52
N GLY A 243 -21.79 -14.28 0.43
CA GLY A 243 -22.61 -13.30 1.12
C GLY A 243 -23.94 -13.10 0.41
N ASP A 244 -25.02 -12.88 1.17
CA ASP A 244 -26.35 -12.62 0.63
C ASP A 244 -26.83 -13.71 -0.36
N ALA A 245 -26.45 -14.98 -0.09
CA ALA A 245 -26.78 -16.12 -0.93
C ALA A 245 -27.31 -17.32 -0.13
N ASP A 246 -28.34 -17.97 -0.66
CA ASP A 246 -28.89 -19.22 -0.12
C ASP A 246 -28.27 -20.49 -0.76
N ALA A 247 -28.72 -21.67 -0.31
CA ALA A 247 -28.23 -22.96 -0.80
C ALA A 247 -28.50 -23.18 -2.30
N ALA A 248 -29.59 -22.62 -2.84
CA ALA A 248 -29.94 -22.78 -4.25
C ALA A 248 -28.99 -21.96 -5.13
N GLN A 249 -28.75 -20.69 -4.75
CA GLN A 249 -27.79 -19.83 -5.44
C GLN A 249 -26.36 -20.37 -5.35
N ALA A 250 -25.98 -20.93 -4.20
CA ALA A 250 -24.72 -21.64 -4.05
C ALA A 250 -24.64 -22.88 -4.98
N SER A 251 -25.73 -23.62 -5.12
CA SER A 251 -25.79 -24.79 -6.03
C SER A 251 -25.63 -24.38 -7.48
N GLU A 252 -26.31 -23.33 -7.92
CA GLU A 252 -26.16 -22.78 -9.28
C GLU A 252 -24.72 -22.36 -9.57
N LEU A 253 -24.06 -21.69 -8.61
CA LEU A 253 -22.64 -21.34 -8.74
C LEU A 253 -21.76 -22.60 -8.86
N ALA A 254 -21.94 -23.59 -7.99
CA ALA A 254 -21.14 -24.81 -8.00
C ALA A 254 -21.30 -25.59 -9.31
N GLU A 255 -22.53 -25.74 -9.82
CA GLU A 255 -22.80 -26.37 -11.11
C GLU A 255 -22.16 -25.61 -12.28
N ARG A 256 -22.22 -24.27 -12.24
CA ARG A 256 -21.57 -23.43 -13.24
C ARG A 256 -20.05 -23.62 -13.21
N LEU A 257 -19.43 -23.61 -12.04
CA LEU A 257 -17.99 -23.82 -11.87
C LEU A 257 -17.55 -25.18 -12.41
N LEU A 258 -18.25 -26.26 -12.04
CA LEU A 258 -18.02 -27.60 -12.57
C LEU A 258 -18.14 -27.63 -14.10
N GLY A 259 -19.17 -26.98 -14.64
CA GLY A 259 -19.39 -26.85 -16.09
C GLY A 259 -18.27 -26.08 -16.81
N VAL A 260 -17.73 -25.03 -16.19
CA VAL A 260 -16.58 -24.27 -16.72
C VAL A 260 -15.33 -25.14 -16.73
N MET A 261 -14.97 -25.77 -15.60
CA MET A 261 -13.82 -26.67 -15.49
C MET A 261 -13.82 -27.77 -16.55
N HIS A 262 -15.00 -28.35 -16.84
CA HIS A 262 -15.15 -29.37 -17.87
C HIS A 262 -14.93 -28.82 -19.30
N LYS A 263 -15.37 -27.57 -19.56
CA LYS A 263 -15.26 -26.91 -20.87
C LYS A 263 -13.88 -26.33 -21.15
N THR A 264 -13.10 -26.02 -20.12
CA THR A 264 -11.77 -25.40 -20.22
C THR A 264 -10.67 -26.37 -19.77
N PRO A 265 -10.24 -27.33 -20.61
CA PRO A 265 -9.16 -28.25 -20.24
C PRO A 265 -7.84 -27.50 -20.02
N VAL A 266 -7.09 -27.94 -19.02
CA VAL A 266 -5.71 -27.53 -18.77
C VAL A 266 -4.82 -28.16 -19.84
N ARG A 267 -4.05 -27.32 -20.53
CA ARG A 267 -3.07 -27.78 -21.53
C ARG A 267 -1.71 -27.83 -20.86
N TYR A 268 -1.19 -29.02 -20.66
CA TYR A 268 0.14 -29.24 -20.10
C TYR A 268 0.96 -30.10 -21.06
N HIS A 269 1.98 -29.50 -21.67
CA HIS A 269 2.67 -30.06 -22.84
C HIS A 269 1.66 -30.52 -23.93
N ASP A 270 1.72 -31.79 -24.34
CA ASP A 270 0.84 -32.38 -25.35
C ASP A 270 -0.45 -33.01 -24.76
N VAL A 271 -0.67 -32.88 -23.45
CA VAL A 271 -1.82 -33.47 -22.74
C VAL A 271 -2.89 -32.41 -22.46
N ARG A 272 -4.16 -32.83 -22.57
CA ARG A 272 -5.32 -32.05 -22.14
C ARG A 272 -5.95 -32.70 -20.92
N ILE A 273 -5.78 -32.06 -19.76
CA ILE A 273 -6.33 -32.52 -18.49
C ILE A 273 -7.67 -31.81 -18.27
N ARG A 274 -8.75 -32.56 -18.09
CA ARG A 274 -10.07 -32.03 -17.72
C ARG A 274 -10.30 -32.30 -16.24
N PRO A 275 -10.04 -31.32 -15.35
CA PRO A 275 -10.32 -31.52 -13.94
C PRO A 275 -11.83 -31.65 -13.73
N THR A 276 -12.20 -32.53 -12.81
CA THR A 276 -13.53 -32.64 -12.23
C THR A 276 -13.42 -32.41 -10.73
N ALA A 277 -14.52 -32.04 -10.09
CA ALA A 277 -14.55 -31.78 -8.66
C ALA A 277 -15.84 -32.27 -8.03
N SER A 278 -15.73 -32.67 -6.76
CA SER A 278 -16.86 -33.01 -5.91
C SER A 278 -17.17 -31.80 -5.02
N PHE A 279 -18.38 -31.27 -5.12
CA PHE A 279 -18.82 -30.09 -4.36
C PHE A 279 -19.80 -30.47 -3.25
N GLY A 280 -19.61 -29.84 -2.10
CA GLY A 280 -20.51 -29.89 -0.94
C GLY A 280 -20.95 -28.49 -0.55
N ILE A 281 -22.24 -28.33 -0.26
CA ILE A 281 -22.87 -27.04 0.03
C ILE A 281 -23.60 -27.11 1.35
N SER A 282 -23.51 -26.03 2.13
CA SER A 282 -24.34 -25.80 3.31
C SER A 282 -24.67 -24.31 3.44
N SER A 283 -25.82 -24.01 4.05
CA SER A 283 -26.23 -22.63 4.35
C SER A 283 -26.28 -22.40 5.84
N LEU A 284 -25.89 -21.19 6.27
CA LEU A 284 -25.85 -20.79 7.67
C LEU A 284 -27.21 -21.02 8.33
N ARG A 285 -27.18 -21.75 9.44
CA ARG A 285 -28.36 -21.92 10.29
C ARG A 285 -28.29 -21.03 11.53
N PRO A 286 -29.44 -20.61 12.09
CA PRO A 286 -29.47 -19.70 13.24
C PRO A 286 -28.70 -20.20 14.47
N GLU A 287 -28.65 -21.52 14.66
CA GLU A 287 -28.00 -22.17 15.80
C GLU A 287 -26.48 -22.32 15.67
N GLU A 288 -25.91 -22.10 14.48
CA GLU A 288 -24.49 -22.33 14.25
C GLU A 288 -23.65 -21.16 14.78
N PRO A 289 -22.72 -21.39 15.73
CA PRO A 289 -21.99 -20.32 16.42
C PRO A 289 -20.81 -19.77 15.62
N ASN A 290 -20.25 -20.51 14.67
CA ASN A 290 -19.04 -20.14 13.95
C ASN A 290 -19.00 -20.71 12.52
N LEU A 291 -17.98 -20.29 11.76
CA LEU A 291 -17.80 -20.68 10.36
C LEU A 291 -17.38 -22.15 10.21
N GLU A 292 -16.68 -22.70 11.20
CA GLU A 292 -16.21 -24.08 11.23
C GLU A 292 -17.37 -25.09 11.19
N ASN A 293 -18.48 -24.81 11.89
CA ASN A 293 -19.69 -25.63 11.84
C ASN A 293 -20.29 -25.68 10.42
N LEU A 294 -20.34 -24.52 9.76
CA LEU A 294 -20.84 -24.39 8.39
C LEU A 294 -19.95 -25.17 7.42
N LEU A 295 -18.62 -25.00 7.53
CA LEU A 295 -17.61 -25.70 6.74
C LEU A 295 -17.68 -27.23 6.92
N ALA A 296 -17.83 -27.72 8.16
CA ALA A 296 -17.94 -29.15 8.44
C ALA A 296 -19.18 -29.81 7.81
N ARG A 297 -20.30 -29.08 7.68
CA ARG A 297 -21.48 -29.59 6.96
C ARG A 297 -21.25 -29.64 5.45
N ALA A 298 -20.59 -28.64 4.89
CA ALA A 298 -20.21 -28.65 3.48
C ALA A 298 -19.20 -29.76 3.18
N ASP A 299 -18.23 -30.00 4.06
CA ASP A 299 -17.31 -31.15 3.98
C ASP A 299 -18.06 -32.48 3.91
N SER A 300 -19.01 -32.68 4.82
CA SER A 300 -19.84 -33.89 4.82
C SER A 300 -20.64 -34.04 3.53
N ALA A 301 -21.16 -32.94 2.96
CA ALA A 301 -21.87 -32.97 1.69
C ALA A 301 -20.93 -33.31 0.51
N MET A 302 -19.71 -32.77 0.53
CA MET A 302 -18.65 -33.05 -0.44
C MET A 302 -18.23 -34.52 -0.39
N TYR A 303 -18.09 -35.08 0.81
CA TYR A 303 -17.80 -36.50 0.99
C TYR A 303 -18.91 -37.38 0.39
N GLU A 304 -20.18 -37.02 0.57
CA GLU A 304 -21.29 -37.73 -0.09
C GLU A 304 -21.25 -37.58 -1.62
N SER A 305 -20.81 -36.42 -2.14
CA SER A 305 -20.59 -36.22 -3.58
C SER A 305 -19.54 -37.21 -4.11
N LYS A 306 -18.42 -37.37 -3.38
CA LYS A 306 -17.38 -38.37 -3.71
C LYS A 306 -17.92 -39.80 -3.68
N ALA A 307 -18.72 -40.14 -2.66
CA ALA A 307 -19.28 -41.48 -2.48
C ALA A 307 -20.30 -41.86 -3.58
N LEU A 308 -21.04 -40.90 -4.13
CA LEU A 308 -22.03 -41.13 -5.17
C LEU A 308 -21.46 -41.17 -6.59
N GLY A 309 -20.14 -41.13 -6.75
CA GLY A 309 -19.46 -41.24 -8.04
C GLY A 309 -18.85 -39.94 -8.54
N ARG A 310 -18.60 -38.95 -7.67
CA ARG A 310 -17.83 -37.74 -7.95
C ARG A 310 -18.45 -36.83 -9.03
N GLY A 311 -17.76 -35.75 -9.39
CA GLY A 311 -18.13 -34.84 -10.48
C GLY A 311 -19.52 -34.26 -10.36
N ARG A 312 -19.91 -33.85 -9.15
CA ARG A 312 -21.27 -33.39 -8.85
C ARG A 312 -21.34 -32.47 -7.65
N VAL A 313 -22.51 -31.87 -7.49
CA VAL A 313 -22.88 -31.02 -6.36
C VAL A 313 -23.79 -31.77 -5.41
N ARG A 314 -23.55 -31.66 -4.11
CA ARG A 314 -24.45 -32.12 -3.06
C ARG A 314 -24.71 -30.99 -2.07
N VAL A 315 -25.98 -30.79 -1.76
CA VAL A 315 -26.43 -29.84 -0.75
C VAL A 315 -26.78 -30.62 0.51
N LYS A 316 -26.27 -30.15 1.65
CA LYS A 316 -26.76 -30.56 2.96
C LYS A 316 -27.59 -29.40 3.53
N PRO A 317 -28.89 -29.62 3.79
CA PRO A 317 -29.74 -28.59 4.40
C PRO A 317 -29.19 -28.15 5.75
#